data_AF-A0A1Q9VWC2-F1
#
_entry.id   AF-A0A1Q9VWC2-F1
#
_cell.length_a   1.000
_cell.length_b   1.000
_cell.length_c   1.000
_cell.angle_alpha   90.00
_cell.angle_beta   90.00
_cell.angle_gamma   90.00
#
_symmetry.space_group_name_H-M   'P 1'
#
loop_
_entity.id
_entity.type
_entity.pdbx_description
1 polymer ?
#
loop_
_entity_poly.entity_id
_entity_poly.type
_entity_poly.pdbx_seq_one_letter_code
_entity_poly.pdbx_strand_id
1 'polypeptide(L)'
;MTFRDDITTGMPDHFTMPEEFLTLADWVEEQGFARPWSGDIIDPDDEGPHSIYLEVGNRTPWPENYPDRTFPVISAGGDGSVISLWLDEDGHQQIVHQGSGSGSTLWATFPSAMSVLRLLAIGYLIPGSPDEWGEPPEFEDDEDRYGTNEALAPYRKWLQERWGEQIPATGVEALGLTPEEAAIWTTIDGPSDSDPFGIWLWNVSS
;
A
#
# COMPACT_ATOMS: atom_id res chain seq x y z
N MET A 1 6.78 -21.05 12.31
CA MET A 1 6.33 -19.68 12.11
C MET A 1 6.64 -19.38 10.68
N THR A 2 5.61 -19.14 9.88
CA THR A 2 5.76 -18.74 8.48
C THR A 2 5.80 -17.22 8.41
N PHE A 3 6.26 -16.66 7.30
CA PHE A 3 6.19 -15.22 7.07
C PHE A 3 4.74 -14.69 7.15
N ARG A 4 3.77 -15.52 6.77
CA ARG A 4 2.33 -15.24 6.96
C ARG A 4 1.98 -15.02 8.43
N ASP A 5 2.48 -15.84 9.35
CA ASP A 5 2.25 -15.68 10.78
C ASP A 5 2.88 -14.35 11.26
N ASP A 6 4.08 -14.06 10.75
CA ASP A 6 4.86 -12.87 11.12
C ASP A 6 4.13 -11.57 10.76
N ILE A 7 3.45 -11.48 9.61
CA ILE A 7 2.70 -10.27 9.23
C ILE A 7 1.44 -10.02 10.07
N THR A 8 1.02 -10.99 10.89
CA THR A 8 -0.11 -10.83 11.82
C THR A 8 0.32 -10.67 13.28
N THR A 9 1.64 -10.74 13.55
CA THR A 9 2.17 -10.61 14.90
C THR A 9 1.83 -9.23 15.49
N GLY A 10 1.26 -9.23 16.70
CA GLY A 10 0.85 -7.99 17.38
C GLY A 10 -0.43 -7.36 16.85
N MET A 11 -1.12 -7.98 15.88
CA MET A 11 -2.40 -7.50 15.39
C MET A 11 -3.48 -7.61 16.48
N PRO A 12 -4.23 -6.53 16.78
CA PRO A 12 -5.38 -6.61 17.66
C PRO A 12 -6.44 -7.60 17.17
N ASP A 13 -7.07 -8.34 18.10
CA ASP A 13 -8.01 -9.44 17.81
C ASP A 13 -9.27 -9.02 17.03
N HIS A 14 -9.61 -7.73 17.04
CA HIS A 14 -10.75 -7.18 16.30
C HIS A 14 -10.44 -6.89 14.83
N PHE A 15 -9.17 -6.90 14.43
CA PHE A 15 -8.80 -6.84 13.02
C PHE A 15 -8.75 -8.24 12.41
N THR A 16 -9.02 -8.29 11.11
CA THR A 16 -8.81 -9.47 10.28
C THR A 16 -7.90 -9.07 9.14
N MET A 17 -6.73 -9.70 9.04
CA MET A 17 -5.82 -9.47 7.91
C MET A 17 -6.52 -9.90 6.60
N PRO A 18 -6.59 -9.04 5.56
CA PRO A 18 -7.11 -9.42 4.26
C PRO A 18 -6.37 -10.61 3.64
N GLU A 19 -7.10 -11.49 2.96
CA GLU A 19 -6.52 -12.68 2.31
C GLU A 19 -5.53 -12.30 1.20
N GLU A 20 -5.75 -11.16 0.55
CA GLU A 20 -4.84 -10.56 -0.43
C GLU A 20 -3.44 -10.31 0.18
N PHE A 21 -3.37 -9.79 1.41
CA PHE A 21 -2.10 -9.53 2.09
C PHE A 21 -1.49 -10.80 2.67
N LEU A 22 -2.31 -11.73 3.15
CA LEU A 22 -1.85 -13.05 3.60
C LEU A 22 -1.23 -13.88 2.46
N THR A 23 -1.87 -13.88 1.29
CA THR A 23 -1.34 -14.58 0.10
C THR A 23 -0.15 -13.86 -0.51
N LEU A 24 -0.07 -12.54 -0.39
CA LEU A 24 1.16 -11.81 -0.72
C LEU A 24 2.31 -12.26 0.18
N ALA A 25 2.09 -12.39 1.49
CA ALA A 25 3.10 -12.88 2.42
C ALA A 25 3.58 -14.30 2.06
N ASP A 26 2.67 -15.21 1.72
CA ASP A 26 3.06 -16.54 1.22
C ASP A 26 3.94 -16.44 -0.02
N TRP A 27 3.56 -15.61 -1.00
CA TRP A 27 4.30 -15.47 -2.24
C TRP A 27 5.69 -14.89 -2.01
N VAL A 28 5.80 -13.86 -1.15
CA VAL A 28 7.09 -13.26 -0.74
C VAL A 28 7.99 -14.31 -0.09
N GLU A 29 7.45 -15.18 0.77
CA GLU A 29 8.18 -16.29 1.36
C GLU A 29 8.64 -17.31 0.30
N GLU A 30 7.75 -17.67 -0.64
CA GLU A 30 8.04 -18.60 -1.73
C GLU A 30 9.12 -18.08 -2.70
N GLN A 31 9.17 -16.77 -2.94
CA GLN A 31 10.25 -16.16 -3.74
C GLN A 31 11.59 -16.07 -2.99
N GLY A 32 11.59 -16.27 -1.66
CA GLY A 32 12.77 -16.05 -0.82
C GLY A 32 13.04 -14.57 -0.52
N PHE A 33 12.03 -13.71 -0.70
CA PHE A 33 12.11 -12.26 -0.49
C PHE A 33 11.79 -11.86 0.96
N ALA A 34 11.29 -12.81 1.77
CA ALA A 34 11.12 -12.61 3.20
C ALA A 34 12.46 -12.35 3.91
N ARG A 35 12.48 -11.33 4.78
CA ARG A 35 13.59 -10.95 5.66
C ARG A 35 13.07 -10.89 7.11
N PRO A 36 13.97 -10.85 8.13
CA PRO A 36 13.52 -10.90 9.54
C PRO A 36 12.57 -9.77 9.98
N TRP A 37 12.54 -8.65 9.25
CA TRP A 37 11.79 -7.45 9.62
C TRP A 37 10.86 -6.95 8.50
N SER A 38 10.91 -7.57 7.32
CA SER A 38 10.22 -7.09 6.13
C SER A 38 10.02 -8.21 5.11
N GLY A 39 9.16 -7.97 4.12
CA GLY A 39 9.04 -8.81 2.95
C GLY A 39 8.79 -7.99 1.70
N ASP A 40 9.78 -7.98 0.81
CA ASP A 40 9.79 -7.14 -0.37
C ASP A 40 8.97 -7.75 -1.52
N ILE A 41 8.33 -6.90 -2.32
CA ILE A 41 7.56 -7.35 -3.50
C ILE A 41 8.42 -7.50 -4.77
N ILE A 42 9.65 -7.01 -4.70
CA ILE A 42 10.71 -7.18 -5.71
C ILE A 42 11.87 -7.93 -5.07
N ASP A 43 12.81 -8.43 -5.89
CA ASP A 43 14.00 -9.09 -5.38
C ASP A 43 14.80 -8.10 -4.50
N PRO A 44 14.98 -8.38 -3.19
CA PRO A 44 15.70 -7.49 -2.29
C PRO A 44 17.19 -7.35 -2.60
N ASP A 45 17.76 -8.21 -3.45
CA ASP A 45 19.14 -8.13 -3.89
C ASP A 45 19.31 -7.35 -5.21
N ASP A 46 18.21 -6.88 -5.83
CA ASP A 46 18.21 -6.02 -7.01
C ASP A 46 18.43 -4.54 -6.64
N GLU A 47 19.11 -3.74 -7.46
CA GLU A 47 19.47 -2.34 -7.14
C GLU A 47 18.31 -1.34 -7.37
N GLY A 48 17.09 -1.82 -7.62
CA GLY A 48 15.90 -1.00 -7.87
C GLY A 48 15.40 -0.25 -6.62
N PRO A 49 14.39 0.65 -6.76
CA PRO A 49 13.91 1.46 -5.66
C PRO A 49 13.28 0.62 -4.53
N HIS A 50 14.10 0.30 -3.53
CA HIS A 50 13.74 -0.42 -2.31
C HIS A 50 12.85 0.41 -1.40
N SER A 51 11.53 0.38 -1.60
CA SER A 51 10.66 1.13 -0.68
C SER A 51 9.26 0.55 -0.45
N ILE A 52 8.98 -0.65 -0.95
CA ILE A 52 7.66 -1.28 -0.78
C ILE A 52 7.85 -2.67 -0.20
N TYR A 53 7.39 -2.85 1.04
CA TYR A 53 7.52 -4.11 1.74
C TYR A 53 6.40 -4.32 2.75
N LEU A 54 6.09 -5.58 3.00
CA LEU A 54 5.24 -6.00 4.12
C LEU A 54 5.98 -5.76 5.44
N GLU A 55 5.35 -5.02 6.34
CA GLU A 55 5.83 -4.77 7.70
C GLU A 55 5.73 -6.04 8.55
N VAL A 56 6.67 -6.27 9.46
CA VAL A 56 6.68 -7.45 10.35
C VAL A 56 6.98 -7.06 11.80
N GLY A 57 6.34 -7.76 12.75
CA GLY A 57 6.67 -7.65 14.17
C GLY A 57 6.04 -6.42 14.85
N ASN A 58 6.77 -5.79 15.77
CA ASN A 58 6.26 -4.67 16.55
C ASN A 58 6.17 -3.40 15.70
N ARG A 59 4.96 -3.10 15.26
CA ARG A 59 4.64 -1.91 14.47
C ARG A 59 4.25 -0.77 15.41
N THR A 60 4.59 0.45 15.00
CA THR A 60 4.13 1.64 15.71
C THR A 60 2.85 2.12 15.02
N PRO A 61 1.67 1.87 15.60
CA PRO A 61 0.44 2.43 15.03
C PRO A 61 0.50 3.94 15.13
N TRP A 62 -0.01 4.61 14.10
CA TRP A 62 -0.21 6.04 14.13
C TRP A 62 -1.68 6.35 13.83
N PRO A 63 -2.27 7.35 14.52
CA PRO A 63 -1.71 8.11 15.63
C PRO A 63 -1.52 7.27 16.91
N GLU A 64 -0.39 7.46 17.61
CA GLU A 64 0.03 6.64 18.77
C GLU A 64 -0.99 6.62 19.92
N ASN A 65 -1.83 7.65 20.03
CA ASN A 65 -2.88 7.75 21.04
C ASN A 65 -4.07 6.80 20.79
N TYR A 66 -4.15 6.20 19.61
CA TYR A 66 -5.21 5.28 19.20
C TYR A 66 -4.64 3.97 18.65
N PRO A 67 -3.79 3.27 19.43
CA PRO A 67 -3.01 2.14 18.93
C PRO A 67 -3.88 0.93 18.54
N ASP A 68 -5.12 0.89 19.03
CA ASP A 68 -6.09 -0.16 18.72
C ASP A 68 -6.97 0.17 17.50
N ARG A 69 -6.88 1.39 16.94
CA ARG A 69 -7.70 1.84 15.80
C ARG A 69 -7.01 1.69 14.46
N THR A 70 -5.68 1.51 14.43
CA THR A 70 -4.92 1.29 13.20
C THR A 70 -3.95 0.13 13.34
N PHE A 71 -3.66 -0.53 12.22
CA PHE A 71 -2.65 -1.57 12.16
C PHE A 71 -1.85 -1.46 10.85
N PRO A 72 -0.59 -1.00 10.90
CA PRO A 72 0.29 -0.93 9.73
C PRO A 72 0.48 -2.29 9.07
N VAL A 73 0.51 -2.34 7.74
CA VAL A 73 0.67 -3.59 6.98
C VAL A 73 1.76 -3.49 5.92
N ILE A 74 1.74 -2.47 5.08
CA ILE A 74 2.67 -2.31 3.96
C ILE A 74 3.29 -0.93 4.04
N SER A 75 4.62 -0.87 4.04
CA SER A 75 5.34 0.37 3.74
C SER A 75 5.15 0.68 2.26
N ALA A 76 4.66 1.89 1.97
CA ALA A 76 4.16 2.30 0.66
C ALA A 76 5.03 3.41 0.03
N GLY A 77 6.33 3.41 0.34
CA GLY A 77 7.28 4.38 -0.18
C GLY A 77 8.40 4.71 0.80
N GLY A 78 9.50 5.26 0.27
CA GLY A 78 10.66 5.69 1.08
C GLY A 78 10.39 7.00 1.83
N ASP A 79 9.23 7.60 1.57
CA ASP A 79 8.72 8.81 2.21
C ASP A 79 8.09 8.53 3.58
N GLY A 80 7.92 7.25 3.95
CA GLY A 80 7.30 6.83 5.20
C GLY A 80 5.78 6.67 5.13
N SER A 81 5.21 6.63 3.93
CA SER A 81 3.79 6.32 3.72
C SER A 81 3.50 4.85 4.04
N VAL A 82 2.30 4.57 4.56
CA VAL A 82 1.93 3.23 5.01
C VAL A 82 0.50 2.90 4.62
N ILE A 83 0.27 1.69 4.11
CA ILE A 83 -1.07 1.09 4.07
C ILE A 83 -1.37 0.42 5.39
N SER A 84 -2.49 0.81 5.99
CA SER A 84 -2.93 0.29 7.29
C SER A 84 -4.35 -0.27 7.22
N LEU A 85 -4.67 -1.16 8.16
CA LEU A 85 -6.05 -1.41 8.54
C LEU A 85 -6.49 -0.28 9.47
N TRP A 86 -7.74 0.16 9.36
CA TRP A 86 -8.33 1.16 10.25
C TRP A 86 -9.72 0.73 10.68
N LEU A 87 -10.09 0.93 11.94
CA LEU A 87 -11.48 0.83 12.37
C LEU A 87 -12.15 2.20 12.21
N ASP A 88 -13.20 2.26 11.41
CA ASP A 88 -14.02 3.46 11.27
C ASP A 88 -14.86 3.74 12.53
N GLU A 89 -15.64 4.84 12.50
CA GLU A 89 -16.48 5.26 13.62
C GLU A 89 -17.60 4.27 13.95
N ASP A 90 -18.01 3.44 12.99
CA ASP A 90 -19.00 2.38 13.18
C ASP A 90 -18.36 1.05 13.62
N GLY A 91 -17.03 1.00 13.71
CA GLY A 91 -16.25 -0.18 14.08
C GLY A 91 -16.05 -1.15 12.92
N HIS A 92 -16.27 -0.73 11.67
CA HIS A 92 -15.92 -1.54 10.51
C HIS A 92 -14.46 -1.34 10.13
N GLN A 93 -13.82 -2.44 9.74
CA GLN A 93 -12.46 -2.40 9.23
C GLN A 93 -12.43 -1.85 7.79
N GLN A 94 -11.55 -0.89 7.57
CA GLN A 94 -11.23 -0.28 6.29
C GLN A 94 -9.75 -0.50 5.95
N ILE A 95 -9.42 -0.39 4.66
CA ILE A 95 -8.04 -0.28 4.20
C ILE A 95 -7.76 1.18 3.92
N VAL A 96 -6.69 1.73 4.47
CA VAL A 96 -6.39 3.15 4.35
C VAL A 96 -4.95 3.37 3.90
N HIS A 97 -4.74 4.42 3.12
CA HIS A 97 -3.42 4.99 2.89
C HIS A 97 -3.16 6.09 3.91
N GLN A 98 -2.00 6.03 4.55
CA GLN A 98 -1.53 7.02 5.50
C GLN A 98 -0.24 7.64 4.97
N GLY A 99 -0.36 8.81 4.36
CA GLY A 99 0.78 9.63 3.93
C GLY A 99 1.62 10.11 5.11
N SER A 100 2.92 10.30 4.88
CA SER A 100 3.89 10.72 5.88
C SER A 100 3.81 12.20 6.30
N GLY A 101 3.12 13.02 5.52
CA GLY A 101 2.99 14.46 5.73
C GLY A 101 4.16 15.31 5.20
N SER A 102 5.31 14.73 4.85
CA SER A 102 6.45 15.44 4.24
C SER A 102 6.80 15.01 2.81
N GLY A 103 6.10 14.00 2.28
CA GLY A 103 6.29 13.46 0.93
C GLY A 103 5.00 12.93 0.29
N SER A 104 4.06 12.46 1.12
CA SER A 104 2.67 12.20 0.73
C SER A 104 1.73 12.80 1.76
N THR A 105 0.72 13.54 1.31
CA THR A 105 -0.37 14.08 2.15
C THR A 105 -1.68 13.31 1.97
N LEU A 106 -1.65 12.17 1.26
CA LEU A 106 -2.84 11.36 1.04
C LEU A 106 -3.26 10.61 2.31
N TRP A 107 -4.40 10.97 2.87
CA TRP A 107 -5.08 10.25 3.94
C TRP A 107 -6.46 9.81 3.47
N ALA A 108 -6.55 8.60 2.92
CA ALA A 108 -7.76 8.15 2.24
C ALA A 108 -8.07 6.66 2.45
N THR A 109 -9.36 6.34 2.37
CA THR A 109 -9.87 4.97 2.41
C THR A 109 -9.79 4.35 1.02
N PHE A 110 -9.12 3.21 0.91
CA PHE A 110 -9.00 2.47 -0.35
C PHE A 110 -10.17 1.51 -0.52
N PRO A 111 -10.64 1.26 -1.76
CA PRO A 111 -11.82 0.43 -2.00
C PRO A 111 -11.65 -1.03 -1.53
N SER A 112 -10.43 -1.57 -1.59
CA SER A 112 -10.13 -2.93 -1.16
C SER A 112 -8.63 -3.17 -0.99
N ALA A 113 -8.27 -4.29 -0.35
CA ALA A 113 -6.89 -4.78 -0.33
C ALA A 113 -6.38 -5.12 -1.75
N MET A 114 -7.26 -5.58 -2.64
CA MET A 114 -6.90 -5.81 -4.04
C MET A 114 -6.53 -4.51 -4.77
N SER A 115 -7.21 -3.41 -4.49
CA SER A 115 -6.85 -2.09 -5.06
C SER A 115 -5.42 -1.70 -4.69
N VAL A 116 -4.97 -2.01 -3.47
CA VAL A 116 -3.57 -1.82 -3.04
C VAL A 116 -2.64 -2.68 -3.90
N LEU A 117 -2.89 -3.99 -4.00
CA LEU A 117 -2.03 -4.87 -4.79
C LEU A 117 -1.93 -4.42 -6.26
N ARG A 118 -3.06 -4.03 -6.85
CA ARG A 118 -3.13 -3.48 -8.22
C ARG A 118 -2.33 -2.19 -8.36
N LEU A 119 -2.37 -1.29 -7.36
CA LEU A 119 -1.59 -0.05 -7.35
C LEU A 119 -0.08 -0.33 -7.30
N LEU A 120 0.36 -1.24 -6.42
CA LEU A 120 1.77 -1.62 -6.31
C LEU A 120 2.30 -2.24 -7.62
N ALA A 121 1.45 -2.94 -8.35
CA ALA A 121 1.82 -3.59 -9.62
C ALA A 121 2.16 -2.60 -10.73
N ILE A 122 1.71 -1.35 -10.64
CA ILE A 122 2.00 -0.31 -11.64
C ILE A 122 3.49 0.04 -11.61
N GLY A 123 4.07 0.13 -10.42
CA GLY A 123 5.47 0.52 -10.22
C GLY A 123 5.69 2.02 -10.17
N TYR A 124 4.79 2.78 -9.53
CA TYR A 124 5.07 4.16 -9.13
C TYR A 124 6.28 4.19 -8.19
N LEU A 125 7.17 5.16 -8.38
CA LEU A 125 8.32 5.34 -7.49
C LEU A 125 7.88 5.64 -6.05
N ILE A 126 6.84 6.46 -5.91
CA ILE A 126 6.15 6.74 -4.64
C ILE A 126 4.67 6.44 -4.84
N PRO A 127 4.19 5.23 -4.48
CA PRO A 127 2.78 4.86 -4.61
C PRO A 127 1.84 5.84 -3.90
N GLY A 128 2.31 6.52 -2.85
CA GLY A 128 1.55 7.53 -2.10
C GLY A 128 1.46 8.92 -2.74
N SER A 129 1.92 9.13 -3.98
CA SER A 129 1.81 10.41 -4.70
C SER A 129 0.59 10.42 -5.64
N PRO A 130 -0.62 10.75 -5.15
CA PRO A 130 -1.86 10.69 -5.92
C PRO A 130 -1.88 11.55 -7.18
N ASP A 131 -1.16 12.67 -7.19
CA ASP A 131 -1.09 13.60 -8.33
C ASP A 131 -0.45 12.98 -9.58
N GLU A 132 0.28 11.88 -9.43
CA GLU A 132 0.83 11.08 -10.54
C GLU A 132 -0.14 9.98 -11.03
N TRP A 133 -1.20 9.67 -10.28
CA TRP A 133 -2.08 8.53 -10.57
C TRP A 133 -2.94 8.67 -11.82
N GLY A 134 -2.98 9.87 -12.42
CA GLY A 134 -3.70 10.14 -13.66
C GLY A 134 -3.00 9.56 -14.90
N GLU A 135 -1.70 9.29 -14.81
CA GLU A 135 -0.87 8.82 -15.92
C GLU A 135 -0.04 7.60 -15.50
N PRO A 136 0.45 6.79 -16.46
CA PRO A 136 1.43 5.75 -16.15
C PRO A 136 2.71 6.35 -15.55
N PRO A 137 3.46 5.62 -14.72
CA PRO A 137 4.68 6.14 -14.10
C PRO A 137 5.69 6.61 -15.15
N GLU A 138 6.16 7.84 -14.97
CA GLU A 138 7.30 8.39 -15.68
C GLU A 138 8.55 8.13 -14.84
N PHE A 139 9.61 7.66 -15.50
CA PHE A 139 10.90 7.47 -14.86
C PHE A 139 11.86 8.50 -15.45
N GLU A 140 12.69 9.12 -14.60
CA GLU A 140 13.63 10.14 -15.04
C GLU A 140 14.68 9.56 -16.02
N ASP A 141 15.01 8.27 -15.88
CA ASP A 141 15.84 7.49 -16.80
C ASP A 141 15.09 6.25 -17.31
N ASP A 142 15.36 5.85 -18.56
CA ASP A 142 14.88 4.58 -19.12
C ASP A 142 15.41 3.38 -18.30
N GLU A 143 16.63 3.44 -17.77
CA GLU A 143 17.19 2.36 -16.94
C GLU A 143 16.35 2.10 -15.69
N ASP A 144 15.86 3.14 -15.02
CA ASP A 144 14.97 3.02 -13.85
C ASP A 144 13.62 2.39 -14.23
N ARG A 145 13.09 2.78 -15.40
CA ARG A 145 11.85 2.21 -15.96
C ARG A 145 12.00 0.73 -16.26
N TYR A 146 13.09 0.36 -16.95
CA TYR A 146 13.34 -1.03 -17.32
C TYR A 146 13.62 -1.87 -16.07
N GLY A 147 14.45 -1.38 -15.14
CA GLY A 147 14.72 -2.03 -13.85
C GLY A 147 13.44 -2.27 -13.05
N THR A 148 12.60 -1.26 -12.90
CA THR A 148 11.31 -1.40 -12.19
C THR A 148 10.37 -2.39 -12.87
N ASN A 149 10.30 -2.37 -14.21
CA ASN A 149 9.44 -3.29 -14.94
C ASN A 149 9.90 -4.74 -14.88
N GLU A 150 11.21 -4.98 -14.96
CA GLU A 150 11.81 -6.31 -14.84
C GLU A 150 11.66 -6.83 -13.41
N ALA A 151 11.95 -6.00 -12.40
CA ALA A 151 11.82 -6.34 -10.99
C ALA A 151 10.39 -6.70 -10.58
N LEU A 152 9.37 -5.99 -11.12
CA LEU A 152 7.96 -6.27 -10.84
C LEU A 152 7.36 -7.39 -11.71
N ALA A 153 8.07 -7.89 -12.73
CA ALA A 153 7.52 -8.91 -13.62
C ALA A 153 7.06 -10.20 -12.89
N PRO A 154 7.82 -10.75 -11.91
CA PRO A 154 7.35 -11.89 -11.10
C PRO A 154 6.08 -11.57 -10.31
N TYR A 155 6.01 -10.40 -9.68
CA TYR A 155 4.85 -9.95 -8.91
C TYR A 155 3.58 -9.81 -9.77
N ARG A 156 3.71 -9.15 -10.92
CA ARG A 156 2.63 -8.97 -11.90
C ARG A 156 2.10 -10.32 -12.42
N LYS A 157 3.02 -11.25 -12.70
CA LYS A 157 2.66 -12.60 -13.11
C LYS A 157 1.90 -13.32 -12.00
N TRP A 158 2.36 -13.24 -10.76
CA TRP A 158 1.66 -13.82 -9.61
C TRP A 158 0.25 -13.24 -9.44
N LEU A 159 0.06 -11.92 -9.53
CA LEU A 159 -1.26 -11.30 -9.48
C LEU A 159 -2.21 -11.86 -10.54
N GLN A 160 -1.72 -11.99 -11.77
CA GLN A 160 -2.50 -12.54 -12.87
C GLN A 160 -2.84 -14.03 -12.64
N GLU A 161 -1.88 -14.85 -12.23
CA GLU A 161 -2.08 -16.30 -12.04
C GLU A 161 -2.95 -16.62 -10.82
N ARG A 162 -2.78 -15.88 -9.72
CA ARG A 162 -3.48 -16.14 -8.44
C ARG A 162 -4.88 -15.54 -8.40
N TRP A 163 -5.05 -14.35 -8.96
CA TRP A 163 -6.27 -13.53 -8.82
C TRP A 163 -6.96 -13.23 -10.15
N GLY A 164 -6.33 -13.51 -11.29
CA GLY A 164 -6.89 -13.19 -12.61
C GLY A 164 -6.85 -11.71 -12.95
N GLU A 165 -6.14 -10.91 -12.15
CA GLU A 165 -6.06 -9.46 -12.30
C GLU A 165 -5.26 -9.08 -13.55
N GLN A 166 -5.69 -7.99 -14.19
CA GLN A 166 -4.89 -7.30 -15.20
C GLN A 166 -4.11 -6.19 -14.52
N ILE A 167 -2.90 -5.94 -15.00
CA ILE A 167 -2.07 -4.86 -14.47
C ILE A 167 -2.67 -3.53 -14.98
N PRO A 168 -3.16 -2.66 -14.09
CA PRO A 168 -3.68 -1.36 -14.50
C PRO A 168 -2.55 -0.49 -15.07
N ALA A 169 -2.92 0.46 -15.93
CA ALA A 169 -1.97 1.43 -16.46
C ALA A 169 -1.73 2.60 -15.48
N THR A 170 -2.73 2.93 -14.66
CA THR A 170 -2.73 4.12 -13.80
C THR A 170 -3.34 3.84 -12.42
N GLY A 171 -3.01 4.67 -11.43
CA GLY A 171 -3.58 4.57 -10.08
C GLY A 171 -5.11 4.73 -10.09
N VAL A 172 -5.65 5.56 -10.98
CA VAL A 172 -7.10 5.69 -11.22
C VAL A 172 -7.73 4.33 -11.58
N GLU A 173 -7.10 3.56 -12.48
CA GLU A 173 -7.57 2.23 -12.85
C GLU A 173 -7.37 1.18 -11.74
N ALA A 174 -6.29 1.27 -10.97
CA ALA A 174 -6.00 0.38 -9.84
C ALA A 174 -7.06 0.50 -8.74
N LEU A 175 -7.51 1.72 -8.46
CA LEU A 175 -8.57 1.98 -7.49
C LEU A 175 -9.96 1.85 -8.10
N GLY A 176 -10.09 1.83 -9.44
CA GLY A 176 -11.39 1.73 -10.11
C GLY A 176 -12.23 3.00 -9.98
N LEU A 177 -11.56 4.15 -9.92
CA LEU A 177 -12.21 5.45 -9.72
C LEU A 177 -12.98 5.88 -10.98
N THR A 178 -14.14 6.48 -10.77
CA THR A 178 -14.87 7.21 -11.81
C THR A 178 -14.11 8.48 -12.23
N PRO A 179 -14.40 9.06 -13.41
CA PRO A 179 -13.80 10.33 -13.81
C PRO A 179 -14.00 11.46 -12.80
N GLU A 180 -15.17 11.50 -12.15
CA GLU A 180 -15.48 12.49 -11.11
C GLU A 180 -14.64 12.29 -9.84
N GLU A 181 -14.45 11.05 -9.41
CA GLU A 181 -13.58 10.72 -8.28
C GLU A 181 -12.12 11.02 -8.62
N ALA A 182 -11.65 10.60 -9.80
CA ALA A 182 -10.29 10.83 -10.26
C ALA A 182 -9.91 12.33 -10.22
N ALA A 183 -10.82 13.22 -10.59
CA ALA A 183 -10.59 14.67 -10.55
C ALA A 183 -10.24 15.22 -9.14
N ILE A 184 -10.64 14.52 -8.08
CA ILE A 184 -10.30 14.84 -6.69
C ILE A 184 -9.08 14.04 -6.25
N TRP A 185 -9.12 12.73 -6.51
CA TRP A 185 -8.12 11.78 -6.08
C TRP A 185 -6.75 12.00 -6.69
N THR A 186 -6.63 12.63 -7.86
CA THR A 186 -5.33 12.94 -8.48
C THR A 186 -4.86 14.37 -8.19
N THR A 187 -5.29 14.96 -7.08
CA THR A 187 -4.69 16.17 -6.53
C THR A 187 -3.67 15.78 -5.46
N ILE A 188 -2.76 16.70 -5.12
CA ILE A 188 -1.70 16.43 -4.13
C ILE A 188 -2.26 15.92 -2.79
N ASP A 189 -3.39 16.49 -2.34
CA ASP A 189 -4.05 16.12 -1.08
C ASP A 189 -5.11 15.02 -1.26
N GLY A 190 -5.39 14.61 -2.50
CA GLY A 190 -6.45 13.66 -2.82
C GLY A 190 -7.80 14.03 -2.18
N PRO A 191 -8.59 13.05 -1.71
CA PRO A 191 -9.86 13.30 -1.03
C PRO A 191 -9.71 13.62 0.47
N SER A 192 -8.51 13.86 1.01
CA SER A 192 -8.22 13.81 2.46
C SER A 192 -9.17 14.66 3.33
N ASP A 193 -9.56 15.85 2.87
CA ASP A 193 -10.46 16.75 3.61
C ASP A 193 -11.93 16.27 3.65
N SER A 194 -12.26 15.27 2.83
CA SER A 194 -13.61 14.73 2.66
C SER A 194 -13.71 13.22 2.91
N ASP A 195 -12.56 12.52 2.94
CA ASP A 195 -12.49 11.09 3.22
C ASP A 195 -12.71 10.84 4.72
N PRO A 196 -13.48 9.81 5.11
CA PRO A 196 -13.70 9.49 6.51
C PRO A 196 -12.41 9.30 7.33
N PHE A 197 -11.38 8.69 6.73
CA PHE A 197 -10.09 8.49 7.39
C PHE A 197 -9.35 9.81 7.59
N GLY A 198 -9.27 10.64 6.56
CA GLY A 198 -8.63 11.97 6.65
C GLY A 198 -9.32 12.88 7.67
N ILE A 199 -10.65 12.90 7.69
CA ILE A 199 -11.45 13.64 8.70
C ILE A 199 -11.18 13.12 10.11
N TRP A 200 -11.21 11.79 10.30
CA TRP A 200 -10.92 11.19 11.59
C TRP A 200 -9.53 11.58 12.06
N LEU A 201 -8.54 11.42 11.19
CA LEU A 201 -7.14 11.65 11.49
C LEU A 201 -6.86 13.11 11.87
N TRP A 202 -7.47 14.06 11.15
CA TRP A 202 -7.44 15.47 11.51
C TRP A 202 -7.94 15.70 12.93
N ASN A 203 -9.07 15.11 13.32
CA ASN A 203 -9.65 15.30 14.64
C ASN A 203 -8.80 14.72 15.78
N VAL A 204 -8.06 13.64 15.53
CA VAL A 204 -7.26 12.95 16.57
C VAL A 204 -5.80 13.41 16.62
N SER A 205 -5.33 14.09 15.57
CA SER A 205 -3.96 14.65 15.48
C SER A 205 -3.89 16.14 15.83
N SER A 206 -5.04 16.80 15.99
CA SER A 206 -5.19 18.21 16.38
C SER A 206 -5.06 18.46 17.88
#